data_AF-A0A7R9BZT8-F1
#
_entry.id   AF-A0A7R9BZT8-F1
#
_cell.length_a   1.000
_cell.length_b   1.000
_cell.length_c   1.000
_cell.angle_alpha   90.00
_cell.angle_beta   90.00
_cell.angle_gamma   90.00
#
_symmetry.space_group_name_H-M   'P 1'
#
loop_
_entity.id
_entity.type
_entity.pdbx_description
1 polymer ?
#
loop_
_entity_poly.entity_id
_entity_poly.type
_entity_poly.pdbx_seq_one_letter_code
_entity_poly.pdbx_strand_id
1 'polypeptide(L)'
;MNSVLILVALAFLAVVCINWTLMSQSTDSVAFCPATGQCNCDGADYMSPNHPWKRDRSLQLKDSPKKLLWFVQISDIHISEYYDENRIRNFESFCAETIPAIKPSVVIASGDLTDAKTKDYIGSRQSLKEWEAYQAAVKDSGVLSHTAWLDLRGNHDNFNVFDVHSPENHYRTHSVQGGTHLRSYKHTVMKDGDNYTFVALDASPSPGMKKPFNFIGMVLEKEWDVARKLEEEARCSSFSVWFAHYPTSSILAPSPGLRWLIRRSLVFLAGHFHTFGGMVPVMHAIHRPHGNLELELGDWKEGRRFRLAAIDNGLLSHATVHFGQWPIVLVTNPKDARYLLPLHEPLDLMRTSTHIRVLVFSLGEVTEVRCRIDGGAWERMSANRNEPNLKWERTVMISS
;
A
#
# COMPACT_ATOMS: atom_id res chain seq x y z
N MET A 1 22.33 26.90 -11.55
CA MET A 1 21.41 25.74 -11.37
C MET A 1 22.09 24.52 -10.78
N ASN A 2 23.31 24.14 -11.19
CA ASN A 2 23.97 22.92 -10.70
C ASN A 2 24.37 22.93 -9.21
N SER A 3 24.76 24.08 -8.65
CA SER A 3 25.27 24.14 -7.27
C SER A 3 24.21 23.89 -6.20
N VAL A 4 22.96 24.29 -6.45
CA VAL A 4 21.83 24.06 -5.51
C VAL A 4 21.40 22.60 -5.53
N LEU A 5 21.34 21.98 -6.72
CA LEU A 5 21.07 20.55 -6.87
C LEU A 5 22.14 19.69 -6.17
N ILE A 6 23.42 20.09 -6.28
CA ILE A 6 24.52 19.41 -5.59
C ILE A 6 24.40 19.59 -4.07
N LEU A 7 24.05 20.78 -3.57
CA LEU A 7 23.83 21.01 -2.14
C LEU A 7 22.64 20.22 -1.58
N VAL A 8 21.53 20.14 -2.32
CA VAL A 8 20.37 19.33 -1.93
C VAL A 8 20.72 17.83 -1.97
N ALA A 9 21.44 17.38 -2.99
CA ALA A 9 21.90 15.99 -3.08
C ALA A 9 22.89 15.63 -1.96
N LEU A 10 23.80 16.54 -1.60
CA LEU A 10 24.75 16.37 -0.50
C LEU A 10 24.07 16.41 0.87
N ALA A 11 23.07 17.29 1.07
CA ALA A 11 22.27 17.30 2.29
C ALA A 11 21.43 16.02 2.41
N PHE A 12 20.88 15.54 1.31
CA PHE A 12 20.13 14.27 1.26
C PHE A 12 21.05 13.08 1.52
N LEU A 13 22.23 13.03 0.90
CA LEU A 13 23.28 12.04 1.19
C LEU A 13 23.74 12.12 2.64
N ALA A 14 23.89 13.31 3.23
CA ALA A 14 24.24 13.47 4.63
C ALA A 14 23.13 12.95 5.56
N VAL A 15 21.85 13.24 5.28
CA VAL A 15 20.72 12.68 6.03
C VAL A 15 20.66 11.16 5.89
N VAL A 16 20.84 10.62 4.69
CA VAL A 16 20.89 9.18 4.44
C VAL A 16 22.08 8.53 5.15
N CYS A 17 23.26 9.14 5.13
CA CYS A 17 24.46 8.62 5.79
C CYS A 17 24.38 8.74 7.31
N ILE A 18 23.84 9.83 7.86
CA ILE A 18 23.60 9.99 9.30
C ILE A 18 22.58 8.95 9.77
N ASN A 19 21.50 8.75 9.01
CA ASN A 19 20.50 7.71 9.30
C ASN A 19 21.09 6.30 9.14
N TRP A 20 21.94 6.05 8.15
CA TRP A 20 22.65 4.77 8.01
C TRP A 20 23.56 4.50 9.21
N THR A 21 24.26 5.53 9.70
CA THR A 21 25.16 5.42 10.84
C THR A 21 24.38 5.19 12.14
N LEU A 22 23.28 5.91 12.36
CA LEU A 22 22.36 5.72 13.49
C LEU A 22 21.64 4.36 13.43
N MET A 23 21.25 3.89 12.23
CA MET A 23 20.67 2.56 12.01
C MET A 23 21.70 1.43 12.17
N SER A 24 22.98 1.67 11.90
CA SER A 24 24.05 0.68 12.08
C SER A 24 24.51 0.52 13.53
N GLN A 25 24.16 1.48 14.41
CA GLN A 25 24.51 1.46 15.82
C GLN A 25 23.41 0.90 16.74
N SER A 26 22.22 0.56 16.22
CA SER A 26 21.22 -0.17 17.00
C SER A 26 21.53 -1.68 17.03
N THR A 27 22.61 -2.06 17.70
CA THR A 27 22.70 -3.40 18.30
C THR A 27 21.84 -3.40 19.56
N ASP A 28 20.52 -3.29 19.39
CA ASP A 28 19.62 -3.29 20.53
C ASP A 28 19.34 -4.72 20.97
N SER A 29 19.94 -5.06 22.10
CA SER A 29 19.47 -6.13 22.97
C SER A 29 17.96 -5.98 23.16
N VAL A 30 17.21 -6.96 22.67
CA VAL A 30 15.74 -7.00 22.74
C VAL A 30 15.30 -7.07 24.21
N ALA A 31 15.02 -5.93 24.81
CA ALA A 31 14.27 -5.89 26.06
C ALA A 31 12.83 -6.30 25.76
N PHE A 32 12.46 -7.49 26.22
CA PHE A 32 11.11 -8.03 26.13
C PHE A 32 10.19 -7.17 27.02
N CYS A 33 9.44 -6.23 26.43
CA CYS A 33 8.35 -5.57 27.14
C CYS A 33 7.19 -6.57 27.27
N PRO A 34 6.70 -6.89 28.48
CA PRO A 34 5.52 -7.73 28.64
C PRO A 34 4.30 -7.02 28.04
N ALA A 35 3.50 -7.76 27.27
CA ALA A 35 2.23 -7.29 26.72
C ALA A 35 1.22 -7.06 27.85
N THR A 36 1.17 -5.86 28.42
CA THR A 36 0.12 -5.47 29.36
C THR A 36 -1.11 -5.04 28.55
N GLY A 37 -1.88 -6.03 28.10
CA GLY A 37 -3.07 -5.83 27.27
C GLY A 37 -3.22 -6.96 26.24
N GLN A 38 -3.34 -8.21 26.67
CA GLN A 38 -3.64 -9.30 25.75
C GLN A 38 -5.09 -9.15 25.27
N CYS A 39 -5.30 -8.72 24.03
CA CYS A 39 -6.44 -9.19 23.27
C CYS A 39 -6.34 -10.73 23.25
N ASN A 40 -7.23 -11.43 23.96
CA ASN A 40 -7.30 -12.88 23.92
C ASN A 40 -7.82 -13.29 22.53
N CYS A 41 -6.94 -13.35 21.53
CA CYS A 41 -7.30 -13.65 20.15
C CYS A 41 -7.45 -15.16 19.90
N ASP A 42 -7.60 -16.04 20.90
CA ASP A 42 -7.82 -17.50 20.74
C ASP A 42 -7.06 -18.18 19.57
N GLY A 43 -5.78 -17.82 19.34
CA GLY A 43 -4.97 -18.37 18.24
C GLY A 43 -5.23 -17.78 16.83
N ALA A 44 -6.08 -16.77 16.68
CA ALA A 44 -6.28 -15.96 15.46
C ALA A 44 -5.11 -15.01 15.17
N ASP A 45 -4.10 -14.95 16.04
CA ASP A 45 -2.82 -14.34 15.72
C ASP A 45 -2.16 -15.11 14.58
N TYR A 46 -2.10 -14.50 13.42
CA TYR A 46 -1.59 -15.08 12.19
C TYR A 46 -0.09 -15.39 12.20
N MET A 47 0.68 -14.70 13.03
CA MET A 47 2.09 -15.00 13.29
C MET A 47 2.27 -16.13 14.30
N SER A 48 1.26 -16.45 15.11
CA SER A 48 1.30 -17.53 16.09
C SER A 48 1.63 -18.87 15.43
N PRO A 49 2.54 -19.69 15.99
CA PRO A 49 2.71 -21.08 15.57
C PRO A 49 1.40 -21.89 15.61
N ASN A 50 0.42 -21.41 16.40
CA ASN A 50 -0.87 -22.04 16.58
C ASN A 50 -1.95 -21.56 15.60
N HIS A 51 -1.62 -20.64 14.69
CA HIS A 51 -2.59 -20.11 13.74
C HIS A 51 -3.20 -21.23 12.87
N PRO A 52 -4.51 -21.22 12.57
CA PRO A 52 -5.17 -22.27 11.81
C PRO A 52 -4.46 -22.66 10.50
N TRP A 53 -4.00 -21.71 9.67
CA TRP A 53 -3.28 -22.09 8.44
C TRP A 53 -1.90 -22.72 8.69
N LYS A 54 -1.24 -22.44 9.83
CA LYS A 54 0.05 -23.08 10.18
C LYS A 54 -0.15 -24.52 10.67
N ARG A 55 -1.38 -24.88 11.04
CA ARG A 55 -1.76 -26.21 11.53
C ARG A 55 -2.53 -27.04 10.51
N ASP A 56 -3.35 -26.40 9.67
CA ASP A 56 -4.20 -27.08 8.71
C ASP A 56 -3.40 -27.50 7.46
N ARG A 57 -2.79 -28.69 7.55
CA ARG A 57 -2.11 -29.35 6.43
C ARG A 57 -3.07 -29.92 5.38
N SER A 58 -4.39 -29.83 5.59
CA SER A 58 -5.39 -30.30 4.64
C SER A 58 -5.78 -29.23 3.60
N LEU A 59 -5.42 -27.96 3.87
CA LEU A 59 -5.65 -26.87 2.93
C LEU A 59 -4.82 -27.10 1.66
N GLN A 60 -5.49 -27.12 0.51
CA GLN A 60 -4.85 -27.29 -0.80
C GLN A 60 -5.24 -26.11 -1.70
N LEU A 61 -4.24 -25.48 -2.31
CA LEU A 61 -4.46 -24.42 -3.27
C LEU A 61 -4.84 -25.01 -4.63
N LYS A 62 -6.16 -25.12 -4.87
CA LYS A 62 -6.79 -25.65 -6.09
C LYS A 62 -7.42 -24.53 -6.91
N ASP A 63 -8.49 -24.78 -7.66
CA ASP A 63 -9.23 -23.90 -8.58
C ASP A 63 -10.25 -22.94 -7.93
N SER A 64 -10.46 -23.03 -6.61
CA SER A 64 -11.43 -22.20 -5.89
C SER A 64 -11.00 -20.73 -5.77
N PRO A 65 -11.90 -19.74 -5.99
CA PRO A 65 -11.58 -18.33 -5.78
C PRO A 65 -11.81 -17.90 -4.31
N LYS A 66 -12.15 -18.84 -3.42
CA LYS A 66 -12.31 -18.56 -2.00
C LYS A 66 -11.00 -18.08 -1.39
N LYS A 67 -11.10 -17.19 -0.40
CA LYS A 67 -9.96 -16.60 0.34
C LYS A 67 -9.00 -15.83 -0.59
N LEU A 68 -9.56 -15.25 -1.66
CA LEU A 68 -8.87 -14.36 -2.58
C LEU A 68 -9.41 -12.94 -2.40
N LEU A 69 -8.52 -12.03 -2.01
CA LEU A 69 -8.81 -10.60 -1.93
C LEU A 69 -7.76 -9.85 -2.75
N TRP A 70 -8.19 -8.91 -3.60
CA TRP A 70 -7.28 -8.01 -4.30
C TRP A 70 -7.63 -6.55 -4.03
N PHE A 71 -6.59 -5.74 -4.04
CA PHE A 71 -6.66 -4.32 -3.74
C PHE A 71 -5.68 -3.55 -4.61
N VAL A 72 -5.88 -2.25 -4.70
CA VAL A 72 -5.03 -1.33 -5.48
C VAL A 72 -4.38 -0.32 -4.53
N GLN A 73 -3.13 0.05 -4.79
CA GLN A 73 -2.46 1.18 -4.16
C GLN A 73 -2.10 2.21 -5.24
N ILE A 74 -2.37 3.47 -4.96
CA ILE A 74 -1.89 4.65 -5.69
C ILE A 74 -1.22 5.59 -4.68
N SER A 75 -0.20 6.33 -5.09
CA SER A 75 0.54 7.24 -4.22
C SER A 75 1.06 8.43 -5.00
N ASP A 76 1.35 9.52 -4.29
CA ASP A 76 2.04 10.68 -4.86
C ASP A 76 1.28 11.19 -6.09
N ILE A 77 -0.01 11.46 -5.90
CA ILE A 77 -0.94 11.91 -6.93
C ILE A 77 -0.58 13.32 -7.38
N HIS A 78 -0.24 14.20 -6.44
CA HIS A 78 0.16 15.59 -6.65
C HIS A 78 -0.74 16.36 -7.61
N ILE A 79 -2.06 16.34 -7.39
CA ILE A 79 -2.96 17.21 -8.15
C ILE A 79 -2.48 18.65 -8.00
N SER A 80 -2.25 19.32 -9.14
CA SER A 80 -1.64 20.64 -9.17
C SER A 80 -2.51 21.63 -9.90
N GLU A 81 -2.69 22.83 -9.33
CA GLU A 81 -3.34 23.96 -10.01
C GLU A 81 -2.47 24.50 -11.16
N TYR A 82 -1.16 24.29 -11.12
CA TYR A 82 -0.21 24.98 -12.00
C TYR A 82 0.45 24.10 -13.04
N TYR A 83 0.49 22.77 -12.83
CA TYR A 83 1.34 21.88 -13.60
C TYR A 83 0.61 20.64 -14.07
N ASP A 84 0.90 20.25 -15.31
CA ASP A 84 0.45 18.99 -15.90
C ASP A 84 -1.07 18.76 -15.74
N GLU A 85 -1.86 19.48 -16.53
CA GLU A 85 -3.33 19.36 -16.54
C GLU A 85 -3.79 17.93 -16.85
N ASN A 86 -2.97 17.12 -17.53
CA ASN A 86 -3.31 15.73 -17.80
C ASN A 86 -3.28 14.88 -16.51
N ARG A 87 -2.62 15.32 -15.45
CA ARG A 87 -2.54 14.59 -14.18
C ARG A 87 -3.89 14.34 -13.54
N ILE A 88 -4.69 15.39 -13.43
CA ILE A 88 -6.05 15.27 -12.90
C ILE A 88 -6.93 14.46 -13.85
N ARG A 89 -6.85 14.72 -15.18
CA ARG A 89 -7.64 13.98 -16.18
C ARG A 89 -7.36 12.47 -16.19
N ASN A 90 -6.09 12.08 -16.11
CA ASN A 90 -5.73 10.67 -15.99
C ASN A 90 -6.23 10.08 -14.68
N PHE A 91 -6.21 10.86 -13.58
CA PHE A 91 -6.70 10.40 -12.29
C PHE A 91 -8.22 10.22 -12.30
N GLU A 92 -8.96 11.11 -12.96
CA GLU A 92 -10.39 10.96 -13.23
C GLU A 92 -10.68 9.67 -14.01
N SER A 93 -9.98 9.41 -15.13
CA SER A 93 -10.13 8.14 -15.88
C SER A 93 -9.66 6.92 -15.08
N PHE A 94 -8.66 7.05 -14.21
CA PHE A 94 -8.29 5.97 -13.29
C PHE A 94 -9.46 5.60 -12.37
N CYS A 95 -10.09 6.60 -11.75
CA CYS A 95 -11.25 6.40 -10.89
C CYS A 95 -12.48 5.90 -11.66
N ALA A 96 -12.77 6.46 -12.84
CA ALA A 96 -14.00 6.19 -13.59
C ALA A 96 -13.95 4.96 -14.51
N GLU A 97 -12.76 4.52 -14.92
CA GLU A 97 -12.60 3.43 -15.89
C GLU A 97 -11.73 2.29 -15.32
N THR A 98 -10.56 2.62 -14.76
CA THR A 98 -9.60 1.60 -14.31
C THR A 98 -10.07 0.86 -13.06
N ILE A 99 -10.50 1.57 -12.02
CA ILE A 99 -10.99 0.94 -10.79
C ILE A 99 -12.26 0.10 -11.04
N PRO A 100 -13.27 0.55 -11.82
CA PRO A 100 -14.42 -0.28 -12.18
C PRO A 100 -14.08 -1.52 -13.01
N ALA A 101 -13.03 -1.47 -13.84
CA ALA A 101 -12.54 -2.64 -14.56
C ALA A 101 -11.86 -3.65 -13.60
N ILE A 102 -11.04 -3.17 -12.65
CA ILE A 102 -10.34 -4.03 -11.69
C ILE A 102 -11.30 -4.58 -10.61
N LYS A 103 -12.28 -3.79 -10.18
CA LYS A 103 -13.20 -4.07 -9.05
C LYS A 103 -12.47 -4.50 -7.76
N PRO A 104 -11.45 -3.75 -7.29
CA PRO A 104 -10.74 -4.11 -6.08
C PRO A 104 -11.65 -3.93 -4.86
N SER A 105 -11.39 -4.72 -3.80
CA SER A 105 -12.09 -4.55 -2.52
C SER A 105 -11.73 -3.22 -1.85
N VAL A 106 -10.49 -2.77 -2.04
CA VAL A 106 -9.93 -1.56 -1.45
C VAL A 106 -9.04 -0.84 -2.47
N VAL A 107 -9.09 0.49 -2.49
CA VAL A 107 -8.05 1.35 -3.05
C VAL A 107 -7.38 2.09 -1.90
N ILE A 108 -6.05 2.02 -1.82
CA ILE A 108 -5.20 2.77 -0.90
C ILE A 108 -4.63 3.97 -1.66
N ALA A 109 -4.90 5.19 -1.20
CA ALA A 109 -4.25 6.40 -1.67
C ALA A 109 -3.25 6.88 -0.59
N SER A 110 -1.98 6.47 -0.73
CA SER A 110 -0.97 6.60 0.32
C SER A 110 -0.29 7.98 0.41
N GLY A 111 -1.08 9.05 0.30
CA GLY A 111 -0.62 10.42 0.53
C GLY A 111 -0.02 11.12 -0.67
N ASP A 112 0.29 12.40 -0.44
CA ASP A 112 0.62 13.41 -1.45
C ASP A 112 -0.47 13.47 -2.53
N LEU A 113 -1.70 13.64 -2.05
CA LEU A 113 -2.91 13.74 -2.86
C LEU A 113 -2.88 15.03 -3.69
N THR A 114 -2.40 16.11 -3.09
CA THR A 114 -2.25 17.45 -3.68
C THR A 114 -0.77 17.85 -3.84
N ASP A 115 -0.47 18.79 -4.74
CA ASP A 115 0.91 19.26 -4.93
C ASP A 115 1.30 20.34 -3.91
N ALA A 116 0.37 21.19 -3.47
CA ALA A 116 0.56 22.19 -2.43
C ALA A 116 1.81 23.09 -2.61
N LYS A 117 2.15 23.39 -3.87
CA LYS A 117 3.28 24.25 -4.25
C LYS A 117 2.81 25.56 -4.85
N THR A 118 3.63 26.60 -4.73
CA THR A 118 3.42 27.84 -5.48
C THR A 118 3.86 27.69 -6.95
N LYS A 119 3.36 28.59 -7.81
CA LYS A 119 3.63 28.63 -9.26
C LYS A 119 5.12 28.79 -9.62
N ASP A 120 5.95 29.25 -8.71
CA ASP A 120 7.40 29.39 -8.88
C ASP A 120 8.19 28.19 -8.31
N TYR A 121 7.51 27.19 -7.72
CA TYR A 121 8.08 26.01 -7.02
C TYR A 121 8.89 26.29 -5.75
N ILE A 122 9.11 27.57 -5.40
CA ILE A 122 9.93 27.99 -4.27
C ILE A 122 9.17 27.80 -2.95
N GLY A 123 7.88 28.16 -2.95
CA GLY A 123 7.01 28.08 -1.79
C GLY A 123 6.17 26.80 -1.74
N SER A 124 5.64 26.57 -0.54
CA SER A 124 4.61 25.56 -0.27
C SER A 124 3.41 26.25 0.37
N ARG A 125 2.20 25.91 -0.07
CA ARG A 125 0.92 26.35 0.52
C ARG A 125 -0.19 25.37 0.15
N GLN A 126 -1.16 25.17 1.04
CA GLN A 126 -2.37 24.45 0.69
C GLN A 126 -3.15 25.20 -0.39
N SER A 127 -3.74 24.45 -1.33
CA SER A 127 -4.57 24.98 -2.41
C SER A 127 -5.95 24.33 -2.36
N LEU A 128 -6.97 25.11 -2.02
CA LEU A 128 -8.36 24.62 -1.99
C LEU A 128 -8.77 24.02 -3.35
N LYS A 129 -8.34 24.63 -4.46
CA LYS A 129 -8.65 24.13 -5.82
C LYS A 129 -8.10 22.74 -6.09
N GLU A 130 -6.89 22.43 -5.60
CA GLU A 130 -6.29 21.09 -5.75
C GLU A 130 -7.08 20.05 -4.96
N TRP A 131 -7.52 20.42 -3.76
CA TRP A 131 -8.36 19.58 -2.91
C TRP A 131 -9.78 19.37 -3.47
N GLU A 132 -10.40 20.42 -4.01
CA GLU A 132 -11.69 20.35 -4.72
C GLU A 132 -11.59 19.44 -5.94
N ALA A 133 -10.51 19.55 -6.73
CA ALA A 133 -10.26 18.68 -7.87
C ALA A 133 -10.06 17.21 -7.46
N TYR A 134 -9.29 16.94 -6.39
CA TYR A 134 -9.16 15.59 -5.83
C TYR A 134 -10.53 15.02 -5.42
N GLN A 135 -11.30 15.82 -4.66
CA GLN A 135 -12.61 15.40 -4.19
C GLN A 135 -13.56 15.10 -5.36
N ALA A 136 -13.61 15.97 -6.36
CA ALA A 136 -14.44 15.80 -7.54
C ALA A 136 -14.06 14.53 -8.32
N ALA A 137 -12.77 14.32 -8.60
CA ALA A 137 -12.30 13.12 -9.32
C ALA A 137 -12.69 11.81 -8.61
N VAL A 138 -12.68 11.78 -7.27
CA VAL A 138 -13.07 10.59 -6.51
C VAL A 138 -14.60 10.48 -6.38
N LYS A 139 -15.32 11.57 -6.10
CA LYS A 139 -16.79 11.50 -5.90
C LYS A 139 -17.55 11.34 -7.21
N ASP A 140 -17.22 12.14 -8.22
CA ASP A 140 -17.98 12.24 -9.46
C ASP A 140 -17.76 11.02 -10.37
N SER A 141 -16.66 10.29 -10.18
CA SER A 141 -16.41 9.01 -10.84
C SER A 141 -17.35 7.89 -10.39
N GLY A 142 -18.04 8.05 -9.24
CA GLY A 142 -18.88 7.03 -8.64
C GLY A 142 -18.11 5.87 -7.99
N VAL A 143 -16.77 5.93 -7.94
CA VAL A 143 -15.92 4.84 -7.44
C VAL A 143 -16.26 4.42 -6.00
N LEU A 144 -16.71 5.36 -5.18
CA LEU A 144 -17.08 5.15 -3.78
C LEU A 144 -18.32 4.27 -3.60
N SER A 145 -19.11 4.05 -4.66
CA SER A 145 -20.32 3.21 -4.61
C SER A 145 -20.00 1.71 -4.59
N HIS A 146 -18.79 1.31 -5.00
CA HIS A 146 -18.44 -0.10 -5.18
C HIS A 146 -17.07 -0.49 -4.63
N THR A 147 -16.25 0.48 -4.20
CA THR A 147 -14.90 0.23 -3.70
C THR A 147 -14.61 1.09 -2.48
N ALA A 148 -14.05 0.50 -1.43
CA ALA A 148 -13.58 1.25 -0.27
C ALA A 148 -12.32 2.05 -0.64
N TRP A 149 -12.36 3.37 -0.43
CA TRP A 149 -11.25 4.28 -0.74
C TRP A 149 -10.59 4.77 0.54
N LEU A 150 -9.35 4.34 0.77
CA LEU A 150 -8.59 4.60 1.99
C LEU A 150 -7.47 5.58 1.68
N ASP A 151 -7.74 6.87 1.86
CA ASP A 151 -6.73 7.93 1.73
C ASP A 151 -6.11 8.30 3.07
N LEU A 152 -4.87 8.80 3.01
CA LEU A 152 -4.20 9.45 4.13
C LEU A 152 -3.39 10.64 3.62
N ARG A 153 -2.81 11.42 4.53
CA ARG A 153 -1.98 12.59 4.18
C ARG A 153 -0.53 12.20 3.90
N GLY A 154 0.07 12.85 2.91
CA GLY A 154 1.52 12.94 2.76
C GLY A 154 2.09 14.25 3.29
N ASN A 155 3.37 14.51 3.01
CA ASN A 155 3.99 15.79 3.39
C ASN A 155 3.35 16.98 2.67
N HIS A 156 2.98 16.83 1.40
CA HIS A 156 2.39 17.91 0.61
C HIS A 156 1.00 18.30 1.11
N ASP A 157 0.21 17.30 1.51
CA ASP A 157 -1.12 17.49 2.11
C ASP A 157 -1.08 18.18 3.49
N ASN A 158 0.12 18.36 4.04
CA ASN A 158 0.34 18.88 5.38
C ASN A 158 1.20 20.17 5.37
N PHE A 159 1.65 20.68 4.22
CA PHE A 159 2.41 21.92 4.17
C PHE A 159 1.64 23.10 4.77
N ASN A 160 2.23 23.79 5.74
CA ASN A 160 1.66 24.94 6.44
C ASN A 160 0.37 24.66 7.21
N VAL A 161 0.07 23.39 7.47
CA VAL A 161 -1.05 23.01 8.34
C VAL A 161 -0.55 23.07 9.77
N PHE A 162 -1.13 23.95 10.60
CA PHE A 162 -0.69 24.13 11.98
C PHE A 162 -0.99 22.90 12.84
N ASP A 163 -2.21 22.38 12.73
CA ASP A 163 -2.65 21.14 13.36
C ASP A 163 -3.81 20.51 12.58
N VAL A 164 -4.30 19.37 13.05
CA VAL A 164 -5.39 18.61 12.41
C VAL A 164 -6.74 19.33 12.41
N HIS A 165 -6.93 20.36 13.23
CA HIS A 165 -8.15 21.15 13.31
C HIS A 165 -8.07 22.47 12.54
N SER A 166 -6.88 22.85 12.07
CA SER A 166 -6.62 24.05 11.26
C SER A 166 -7.58 24.15 10.05
N PRO A 167 -8.07 25.34 9.69
CA PRO A 167 -8.88 25.53 8.49
C PRO A 167 -8.15 25.17 7.18
N GLU A 168 -6.82 25.26 7.19
CA GLU A 168 -5.92 24.86 6.10
C GLU A 168 -5.79 23.34 5.97
N ASN A 169 -6.24 22.56 6.97
CA ASN A 169 -6.28 21.11 6.87
C ASN A 169 -7.46 20.67 5.97
N HIS A 170 -7.32 20.88 4.67
CA HIS A 170 -8.35 20.54 3.69
C HIS A 170 -8.56 19.02 3.54
N TYR A 171 -7.60 18.18 3.94
CA TYR A 171 -7.81 16.74 4.07
C TYR A 171 -9.06 16.43 4.90
N ARG A 172 -9.30 17.16 6.00
CA ARG A 172 -10.49 16.97 6.86
C ARG A 172 -11.82 17.09 6.11
N THR A 173 -11.89 17.94 5.09
CA THR A 173 -13.15 18.29 4.41
C THR A 173 -13.23 17.80 2.97
N HIS A 174 -12.10 17.50 2.33
CA HIS A 174 -12.03 17.15 0.91
C HIS A 174 -11.56 15.73 0.62
N SER A 175 -10.94 15.06 1.59
CA SER A 175 -10.60 13.63 1.44
C SER A 175 -11.80 12.72 1.78
N VAL A 176 -11.66 11.43 1.48
CA VAL A 176 -12.69 10.43 1.80
C VAL A 176 -12.68 10.12 3.30
N GLN A 177 -11.49 9.92 3.88
CA GLN A 177 -11.36 9.44 5.26
C GLN A 177 -11.22 10.58 6.27
N GLY A 178 -10.73 11.75 5.87
CA GLY A 178 -10.42 12.87 6.76
C GLY A 178 -11.59 13.46 7.53
N GLY A 179 -12.82 13.28 7.05
CA GLY A 179 -14.03 13.70 7.78
C GLY A 179 -14.30 12.88 9.04
N THR A 180 -13.83 11.63 9.08
CA THR A 180 -14.00 10.71 10.23
C THR A 180 -12.68 10.43 10.93
N HIS A 181 -11.58 10.41 10.18
CA HIS A 181 -10.26 10.01 10.62
C HIS A 181 -9.24 11.10 10.29
N LEU A 182 -9.01 12.00 11.24
CA LEU A 182 -8.07 13.12 11.08
C LEU A 182 -6.60 12.68 10.98
N ARG A 183 -6.29 11.48 11.47
CA ARG A 183 -4.96 10.85 11.53
C ARG A 183 -5.08 9.35 11.25
N SER A 184 -4.22 8.53 11.85
CA SER A 184 -4.19 7.07 11.72
C SER A 184 -5.55 6.41 11.99
N TYR A 185 -5.89 5.39 11.21
CA TYR A 185 -7.13 4.65 11.32
C TYR A 185 -6.96 3.22 10.77
N LYS A 186 -8.02 2.41 10.88
CA LYS A 186 -8.06 1.09 10.26
C LYS A 186 -9.38 0.86 9.52
N HIS A 187 -9.35 -0.05 8.56
CA HIS A 187 -10.51 -0.54 7.83
C HIS A 187 -10.39 -2.06 7.69
N THR A 188 -11.46 -2.80 7.96
CA THR A 188 -11.46 -4.28 7.89
C THR A 188 -12.44 -4.77 6.84
N VAL A 189 -11.96 -5.62 5.93
CA VAL A 189 -12.78 -6.31 4.94
C VAL A 189 -12.99 -7.75 5.38
N MET A 190 -14.24 -8.20 5.43
CA MET A 190 -14.61 -9.60 5.66
C MET A 190 -14.78 -10.31 4.32
N LYS A 191 -14.05 -11.40 4.07
CA LYS A 191 -14.17 -12.21 2.85
C LYS A 191 -13.94 -13.68 3.16
N ASP A 192 -14.91 -14.53 2.81
CA ASP A 192 -14.84 -15.99 2.96
C ASP A 192 -14.45 -16.50 4.36
N GLY A 193 -14.90 -15.78 5.40
CA GLY A 193 -14.60 -16.09 6.81
C GLY A 193 -13.29 -15.51 7.33
N ASP A 194 -12.46 -14.92 6.47
CA ASP A 194 -11.22 -14.25 6.85
C ASP A 194 -11.45 -12.73 6.97
N ASN A 195 -10.72 -12.09 7.87
CA ASN A 195 -10.72 -10.64 8.07
C ASN A 195 -9.37 -10.03 7.65
N TYR A 196 -9.44 -9.07 6.74
CA TYR A 196 -8.29 -8.38 6.16
C TYR A 196 -8.29 -6.93 6.67
N THR A 197 -7.36 -6.60 7.55
CA THR A 197 -7.31 -5.28 8.18
C THR A 197 -6.25 -4.40 7.54
N PHE A 198 -6.67 -3.28 7.00
CA PHE A 198 -5.84 -2.22 6.45
C PHE A 198 -5.64 -1.15 7.53
N VAL A 199 -4.39 -0.83 7.86
CA VAL A 199 -4.05 0.16 8.88
C VAL A 199 -3.31 1.33 8.24
N ALA A 200 -3.95 2.50 8.25
CA ALA A 200 -3.36 3.76 7.83
C ALA A 200 -2.56 4.36 8.99
N LEU A 201 -1.27 4.60 8.78
CA LEU A 201 -0.41 5.28 9.73
C LEU A 201 -0.10 6.69 9.22
N ASP A 202 -0.66 7.70 9.86
CA ASP A 202 -0.36 9.10 9.55
C ASP A 202 0.90 9.55 10.30
N ALA A 203 2.03 9.56 9.59
CA ALA A 203 3.30 10.07 10.08
C ALA A 203 3.53 11.54 9.72
N SER A 204 2.48 12.30 9.40
CA SER A 204 2.61 13.73 9.10
C SER A 204 3.00 14.51 10.37
N PRO A 205 4.03 15.38 10.32
CA PRO A 205 4.37 16.24 11.45
C PRO A 205 3.24 17.20 11.84
N SER A 206 3.16 17.60 13.11
CA SER A 206 2.26 18.68 13.56
C SER A 206 3.05 19.63 14.46
N PRO A 207 3.30 20.89 14.04
CA PRO A 207 2.86 21.52 12.78
C PRO A 207 3.56 20.95 11.54
N GLY A 208 2.91 21.11 10.40
CA GLY A 208 3.41 20.66 9.11
C GLY A 208 4.64 21.43 8.64
N MET A 209 5.67 20.68 8.26
CA MET A 209 6.98 21.24 7.90
C MET A 209 7.02 21.73 6.45
N LYS A 210 7.71 22.85 6.22
CA LYS A 210 8.06 23.34 4.89
C LYS A 210 9.34 22.67 4.38
N LYS A 211 9.61 22.83 3.10
CA LYS A 211 10.95 22.60 2.53
C LYS A 211 12.01 23.39 3.31
N PRO A 212 13.21 22.82 3.53
CA PRO A 212 13.68 21.49 3.10
C PRO A 212 13.46 20.37 4.14
N PHE A 213 12.69 20.58 5.21
CA PHE A 213 12.57 19.62 6.33
C PHE A 213 11.42 18.61 6.18
N ASN A 214 10.68 18.68 5.08
CA ASN A 214 9.44 17.93 4.84
C ASN A 214 9.63 16.51 4.26
N PHE A 215 10.83 15.93 4.38
CA PHE A 215 11.14 14.58 3.89
C PHE A 215 11.12 13.50 4.99
N ILE A 216 10.85 13.91 6.23
CA ILE A 216 10.88 13.02 7.40
C ILE A 216 9.49 13.00 8.03
N GLY A 217 8.91 11.81 8.08
CA GLY A 217 7.70 11.54 8.84
C GLY A 217 7.99 11.45 10.34
N MET A 218 7.00 11.75 11.18
CA MET A 218 7.11 11.72 12.63
C MET A 218 5.87 11.06 13.25
N VAL A 219 6.09 10.01 14.03
CA VAL A 219 5.08 9.43 14.90
C VAL A 219 5.46 9.82 16.32
N LEU A 220 4.87 10.88 16.87
CA LEU A 220 5.14 11.35 18.24
C LEU A 220 4.42 10.47 19.27
N GLU A 221 4.77 10.57 20.55
CA GLU A 221 4.22 9.73 21.65
C GLU A 221 2.68 9.54 21.61
N LYS A 222 1.92 10.62 21.40
CA LYS A 222 0.46 10.53 21.29
C LYS A 222 -0.01 9.69 20.11
N GLU A 223 0.64 9.81 18.96
CA GLU A 223 0.34 9.00 17.77
C GLU A 223 0.86 7.59 17.88
N TRP A 224 1.96 7.42 18.62
CA TRP A 224 2.52 6.12 18.93
C TRP A 224 1.54 5.28 19.74
N ASP A 225 0.87 5.88 20.75
CA ASP A 225 -0.19 5.22 21.51
C ASP A 225 -1.36 4.78 20.63
N VAL A 226 -1.79 5.65 19.70
CA VAL A 226 -2.83 5.31 18.72
C VAL A 226 -2.37 4.16 17.83
N ALA A 227 -1.14 4.22 17.31
CA ALA A 227 -0.59 3.19 16.44
C ALA A 227 -0.43 1.84 17.16
N ARG A 228 -0.04 1.84 18.45
CA ARG A 228 -0.02 0.64 19.30
C ARG A 228 -1.40 0.03 19.46
N LYS A 229 -2.42 0.86 19.74
CA LYS A 229 -3.81 0.40 19.84
C LYS A 229 -4.31 -0.20 18.53
N LEU A 230 -4.02 0.45 17.40
CA LEU A 230 -4.37 -0.07 16.07
C LEU A 230 -3.68 -1.41 15.78
N GLU A 231 -2.42 -1.56 16.19
CA GLU A 231 -1.71 -2.84 16.09
C GLU A 231 -2.35 -3.93 16.94
N GLU A 232 -2.64 -3.65 18.21
CA GLU A 232 -3.33 -4.58 19.11
C GLU A 232 -4.66 -5.05 18.54
N GLU A 233 -5.46 -4.13 18.03
CA GLU A 233 -6.73 -4.46 17.38
C GLU A 233 -6.56 -5.23 16.07
N ALA A 234 -5.50 -4.97 15.31
CA ALA A 234 -5.19 -5.70 14.08
C ALA A 234 -4.66 -7.12 14.35
N ARG A 235 -4.18 -7.44 15.57
CA ARG A 235 -3.62 -8.76 15.90
C ARG A 235 -4.58 -9.93 15.72
N CYS A 236 -5.88 -9.70 15.88
CA CYS A 236 -6.89 -10.74 15.69
C CYS A 236 -7.39 -10.81 14.22
N SER A 237 -6.67 -10.20 13.27
CA SER A 237 -6.96 -10.28 11.84
C SER A 237 -6.23 -11.47 11.21
N SER A 238 -6.85 -12.14 10.24
CA SER A 238 -6.23 -13.17 9.42
C SER A 238 -5.02 -12.59 8.71
N PHE A 239 -5.14 -11.38 8.17
CA PHE A 239 -4.02 -10.64 7.58
C PHE A 239 -4.14 -9.16 7.90
N SER A 240 -2.99 -8.50 8.09
CA SER A 240 -2.93 -7.05 8.18
C SER A 240 -2.01 -6.44 7.12
N VAL A 241 -2.48 -5.36 6.51
CA VAL A 241 -1.76 -4.53 5.53
C VAL A 241 -1.60 -3.16 6.16
N TRP A 242 -0.36 -2.73 6.39
CA TRP A 242 -0.08 -1.40 6.89
C TRP A 242 0.31 -0.48 5.76
N PHE A 243 -0.05 0.78 5.84
CA PHE A 243 0.37 1.76 4.86
C PHE A 243 0.55 3.14 5.49
N ALA A 244 1.53 3.87 4.97
CA ALA A 244 1.81 5.25 5.29
C ALA A 244 2.26 5.96 4.03
N HIS A 245 2.43 7.28 4.09
CA HIS A 245 3.06 8.00 2.99
C HIS A 245 4.57 7.75 2.94
N TYR A 246 5.24 7.97 4.08
CA TYR A 246 6.68 7.83 4.21
C TYR A 246 7.08 6.34 4.37
N PRO A 247 8.14 5.88 3.70
CA PRO A 247 8.73 4.58 4.00
C PRO A 247 9.34 4.56 5.41
N THR A 248 9.44 3.38 6.02
CA THR A 248 9.87 3.21 7.41
C THR A 248 11.28 3.74 7.68
N SER A 249 12.13 3.79 6.65
CA SER A 249 13.48 4.39 6.71
C SER A 249 13.49 5.90 6.88
N SER A 250 12.35 6.57 6.70
CA SER A 250 12.18 8.02 6.77
C SER A 250 11.15 8.46 7.81
N ILE A 251 10.74 7.56 8.72
CA ILE A 251 9.86 7.88 9.84
C ILE A 251 10.65 7.84 11.14
N LEU A 252 10.61 8.95 11.88
CA LEU A 252 11.05 8.98 13.28
C LEU A 252 9.91 8.49 14.18
N ALA A 253 10.20 7.51 15.03
CA ALA A 253 9.24 6.92 15.95
C ALA A 253 9.90 6.56 17.30
N PRO A 254 9.15 6.61 18.42
CA PRO A 254 9.60 6.13 19.71
C PRO A 254 10.13 4.70 19.67
N SER A 255 11.01 4.37 20.61
CA SER A 255 11.47 2.99 20.84
C SER A 255 10.29 2.07 21.18
N PRO A 256 10.25 0.81 20.70
CA PRO A 256 11.27 0.07 19.93
C PRO A 256 11.31 0.36 18.42
N GLY A 257 10.59 1.38 17.93
CA GLY A 257 10.62 1.81 16.55
C GLY A 257 9.52 1.20 15.68
N LEU A 258 9.18 1.90 14.59
CA LEU A 258 8.03 1.57 13.74
C LEU A 258 8.11 0.15 13.16
N ARG A 259 9.29 -0.29 12.71
CA ARG A 259 9.47 -1.65 12.16
C ARG A 259 9.12 -2.74 13.17
N TRP A 260 9.39 -2.50 14.45
CA TRP A 260 8.98 -3.42 15.51
C TRP A 260 7.46 -3.40 15.69
N LEU A 261 6.83 -2.22 15.67
CA LEU A 261 5.38 -2.09 15.79
C LEU A 261 4.67 -2.90 14.70
N ILE A 262 5.05 -2.69 13.45
CA ILE A 262 4.40 -3.32 12.28
C ILE A 262 4.93 -4.73 11.96
N ARG A 263 5.77 -5.33 12.81
CA ARG A 263 6.46 -6.61 12.55
C ARG A 263 5.53 -7.79 12.29
N ARG A 264 4.24 -7.62 12.59
CA ARG A 264 3.13 -8.57 12.43
C ARG A 264 2.18 -8.12 11.33
N SER A 265 2.67 -7.36 10.36
CA SER A 265 1.97 -7.04 9.12
C SER A 265 2.50 -7.91 7.99
N LEU A 266 1.63 -8.28 7.06
CA LEU A 266 2.05 -9.03 5.88
C LEU A 266 2.90 -8.14 4.98
N VAL A 267 2.48 -6.89 4.84
CA VAL A 267 3.17 -5.87 4.06
C VAL A 267 2.95 -4.47 4.64
N PHE A 268 3.98 -3.64 4.54
CA PHE A 268 3.95 -2.19 4.71
C PHE A 268 4.05 -1.50 3.34
N LEU A 269 3.10 -0.65 3.01
CA LEU A 269 3.04 0.05 1.73
C LEU A 269 3.34 1.54 1.93
N ALA A 270 4.20 2.08 1.07
CA ALA A 270 4.59 3.49 1.11
C ALA A 270 4.66 4.12 -0.28
N GLY A 271 4.86 5.43 -0.32
CA GLY A 271 5.22 6.23 -1.50
C GLY A 271 6.41 7.14 -1.17
N HIS A 272 6.29 8.44 -1.47
CA HIS A 272 7.20 9.51 -1.03
C HIS A 272 8.48 9.74 -1.84
N PHE A 273 9.29 8.74 -2.23
CA PHE A 273 10.55 9.02 -2.96
C PHE A 273 10.44 9.02 -4.48
N HIS A 274 9.26 8.75 -5.07
CA HIS A 274 9.04 8.84 -6.52
C HIS A 274 10.06 8.03 -7.35
N THR A 275 10.47 6.83 -6.89
CA THR A 275 11.55 6.04 -7.52
C THR A 275 12.88 6.78 -7.67
N PHE A 276 13.12 7.80 -6.85
CA PHE A 276 14.23 8.76 -7.01
C PHE A 276 14.31 9.31 -8.44
N GLY A 277 13.18 9.75 -8.99
CA GLY A 277 13.12 10.24 -10.37
C GLY A 277 13.41 9.14 -11.41
N GLY A 278 13.06 7.89 -11.11
CA GLY A 278 13.29 6.73 -11.96
C GLY A 278 14.64 6.03 -11.79
N MET A 279 15.55 6.56 -10.96
CA MET A 279 16.86 5.94 -10.72
C MET A 279 16.77 4.62 -9.93
N VAL A 280 15.74 4.48 -9.09
CA VAL A 280 15.49 3.27 -8.29
C VAL A 280 14.08 2.76 -8.63
N PRO A 281 13.92 2.02 -9.73
CA PRO A 281 12.60 1.64 -10.24
C PRO A 281 11.87 0.60 -9.37
N VAL A 282 12.61 -0.09 -8.49
CA VAL A 282 12.07 -1.07 -7.54
C VAL A 282 12.59 -0.71 -6.15
N MET A 283 11.69 -0.26 -5.29
CA MET A 283 12.00 0.12 -3.91
C MET A 283 11.24 -0.83 -2.98
N HIS A 284 11.98 -1.77 -2.39
CA HIS A 284 11.44 -2.74 -1.46
C HIS A 284 12.43 -3.03 -0.35
N ALA A 285 11.94 -3.62 0.74
CA ALA A 285 12.78 -4.23 1.76
C ALA A 285 12.05 -5.41 2.39
N ILE A 286 12.80 -6.42 2.84
CA ILE A 286 12.28 -7.42 3.78
C ILE A 286 12.92 -7.10 5.13
N HIS A 287 12.10 -6.75 6.12
CA HIS A 287 12.61 -6.32 7.42
C HIS A 287 13.24 -7.49 8.16
N ARG A 288 14.43 -7.28 8.73
CA ARG A 288 15.07 -8.26 9.62
C ARG A 288 14.90 -7.84 11.08
N PRO A 289 14.72 -8.78 12.02
CA PRO A 289 14.62 -10.23 11.83
C PRO A 289 13.19 -10.73 11.51
N HIS A 290 12.20 -9.85 11.43
CA HIS A 290 10.78 -10.22 11.48
C HIS A 290 10.13 -10.66 10.16
N GLY A 291 10.79 -10.41 9.03
CA GLY A 291 10.44 -10.97 7.71
C GLY A 291 9.22 -10.34 7.01
N ASN A 292 8.64 -9.26 7.52
CA ASN A 292 7.56 -8.55 6.84
C ASN A 292 8.11 -7.75 5.64
N LEU A 293 7.28 -7.63 4.60
CA LEU A 293 7.64 -6.95 3.36
C LEU A 293 7.34 -5.45 3.47
N GLU A 294 8.22 -4.61 2.95
CA GLU A 294 7.97 -3.19 2.71
C GLU A 294 8.08 -2.93 1.21
N LEU A 295 7.07 -2.26 0.64
CA LEU A 295 7.00 -1.92 -0.76
C LEU A 295 6.68 -0.44 -0.93
N GLU A 296 7.63 0.31 -1.46
CA GLU A 296 7.41 1.69 -1.85
C GLU A 296 6.96 1.74 -3.32
N LEU A 297 5.92 2.51 -3.60
CA LEU A 297 5.33 2.63 -4.93
C LEU A 297 5.94 3.84 -5.65
N GLY A 298 6.26 3.66 -6.93
CA GLY A 298 6.59 4.78 -7.81
C GLY A 298 5.37 5.66 -8.05
N ASP A 299 5.62 6.94 -8.26
CA ASP A 299 4.58 7.96 -8.17
C ASP A 299 3.58 7.96 -9.33
N TRP A 300 2.39 8.45 -9.01
CA TRP A 300 1.42 8.83 -10.02
C TRP A 300 1.85 10.10 -10.77
N LYS A 301 2.41 11.09 -10.05
CA LYS A 301 2.75 12.44 -10.53
C LYS A 301 3.45 12.50 -11.88
N GLU A 302 4.51 11.74 -12.09
CA GLU A 302 5.29 11.67 -13.34
C GLU A 302 5.13 10.28 -13.99
N GLY A 303 5.14 9.21 -13.18
CA GLY A 303 5.15 7.84 -13.68
C GLY A 303 3.78 7.27 -14.06
N ARG A 304 2.68 7.90 -13.60
CA ARG A 304 1.31 7.37 -13.67
C ARG A 304 1.23 5.91 -13.27
N ARG A 305 1.93 5.55 -12.19
CA ARG A 305 1.99 4.18 -11.69
C ARG A 305 0.97 3.95 -10.60
N PHE A 306 0.43 2.74 -10.57
CA PHE A 306 -0.31 2.20 -9.43
C PHE A 306 0.12 0.75 -9.21
N ARG A 307 -0.24 0.17 -8.07
CA ARG A 307 0.05 -1.23 -7.74
C ARG A 307 -1.24 -2.01 -7.62
N LEU A 308 -1.29 -3.15 -8.29
CA LEU A 308 -2.26 -4.19 -8.03
C LEU A 308 -1.63 -5.19 -7.06
N ALA A 309 -2.35 -5.56 -6.01
CA ALA A 309 -1.92 -6.58 -5.06
C ALA A 309 -3.06 -7.55 -4.75
N ALA A 310 -2.72 -8.79 -4.42
CA ALA A 310 -3.67 -9.82 -4.04
C ALA A 310 -3.14 -10.67 -2.90
N ILE A 311 -4.02 -11.03 -1.97
CA ILE A 311 -3.78 -12.02 -0.93
C ILE A 311 -4.64 -13.24 -1.30
N ASP A 312 -3.97 -14.31 -1.75
CA ASP A 312 -4.60 -15.53 -2.23
C ASP A 312 -4.27 -16.68 -1.29
N ASN A 313 -5.24 -17.10 -0.47
CA ASN A 313 -5.03 -18.09 0.60
C ASN A 313 -3.86 -17.73 1.53
N GLY A 314 -3.65 -16.44 1.75
CA GLY A 314 -2.57 -15.88 2.57
C GLY A 314 -1.24 -15.65 1.87
N LEU A 315 -1.13 -15.94 0.58
CA LEU A 315 0.04 -15.61 -0.24
C LEU A 315 -0.14 -14.22 -0.85
N LEU A 316 0.76 -13.28 -0.55
CA LEU A 316 0.76 -11.93 -1.12
C LEU A 316 1.46 -11.92 -2.48
N SER A 317 0.78 -11.47 -3.53
CA SER A 317 1.37 -11.17 -4.83
C SER A 317 1.09 -9.72 -5.21
N HIS A 318 2.00 -9.09 -5.95
CA HIS A 318 1.80 -7.72 -6.41
C HIS A 318 2.46 -7.45 -7.76
N ALA A 319 1.96 -6.44 -8.47
CA ALA A 319 2.54 -5.92 -9.69
C ALA A 319 2.37 -4.39 -9.73
N THR A 320 3.40 -3.68 -10.18
CA THR A 320 3.29 -2.26 -10.53
C THR A 320 2.78 -2.17 -11.96
N VAL A 321 1.79 -1.32 -12.18
CA VAL A 321 1.09 -1.13 -13.45
C VAL A 321 1.21 0.33 -13.87
N HIS A 322 1.47 0.56 -15.15
CA HIS A 322 1.37 1.90 -15.74
C HIS A 322 -0.07 2.18 -16.14
N PHE A 323 -0.59 3.37 -15.84
CA PHE A 323 -1.91 3.78 -16.27
C PHE A 323 -2.06 3.67 -17.80
N GLY A 324 -3.21 3.17 -18.25
CA GLY A 324 -3.47 2.88 -19.66
C GLY A 324 -2.91 1.55 -20.15
N GLN A 325 -2.09 0.83 -19.37
CA GLN A 325 -1.63 -0.51 -19.72
C GLN A 325 -2.73 -1.55 -19.52
N TRP A 326 -3.14 -2.20 -20.60
CA TRP A 326 -4.08 -3.32 -20.60
C TRP A 326 -3.61 -4.42 -21.56
N PRO A 327 -3.92 -5.70 -21.29
CA PRO A 327 -4.53 -6.21 -20.06
C PRO A 327 -3.56 -6.14 -18.86
N ILE A 328 -4.12 -6.14 -17.65
CA ILE A 328 -3.36 -6.26 -16.41
C ILE A 328 -3.36 -7.73 -16.00
N VAL A 329 -2.18 -8.28 -15.72
CA VAL A 329 -2.01 -9.70 -15.34
C VAL A 329 -1.23 -9.78 -14.03
N LEU A 330 -1.76 -10.49 -13.05
CA LEU A 330 -1.08 -10.79 -11.78
C LEU A 330 -1.11 -12.29 -11.51
N VAL A 331 0.06 -12.93 -11.56
CA VAL A 331 0.22 -14.33 -11.14
C VAL A 331 0.19 -14.38 -9.62
N THR A 332 -0.75 -15.15 -9.06
CA THR A 332 -0.89 -15.33 -7.61
C THR A 332 -0.34 -16.67 -7.12
N ASN A 333 -0.25 -17.66 -8.02
CA ASN A 333 0.41 -18.93 -7.73
C ASN A 333 1.04 -19.54 -9.00
N PRO A 334 2.30 -20.00 -8.97
CA PRO A 334 3.29 -19.66 -7.96
C PRO A 334 3.56 -18.15 -7.95
N LYS A 335 3.73 -17.57 -6.76
CA LYS A 335 4.07 -16.14 -6.65
C LYS A 335 5.55 -15.90 -6.97
N ASP A 336 5.91 -14.64 -7.20
CA ASP A 336 7.29 -14.22 -7.43
C ASP A 336 8.20 -14.61 -6.25
N ALA A 337 9.22 -15.41 -6.55
CA ALA A 337 10.14 -15.99 -5.59
C ALA A 337 10.98 -14.95 -4.82
N ARG A 338 11.10 -13.71 -5.32
CA ARG A 338 11.81 -12.62 -4.62
C ARG A 338 11.08 -12.15 -3.37
N TYR A 339 9.78 -12.40 -3.29
CA TYR A 339 8.92 -11.88 -2.24
C TYR A 339 8.36 -12.98 -1.34
N LEU A 340 9.01 -14.13 -1.21
CA LEU A 340 8.58 -15.20 -0.32
C LEU A 340 8.79 -14.78 1.15
N LEU A 341 7.71 -14.83 1.95
CA LEU A 341 7.72 -14.40 3.35
C LEU A 341 7.47 -15.60 4.27
N PRO A 342 8.47 -16.48 4.53
CA PRO A 342 8.24 -17.74 5.25
C PRO A 342 7.72 -17.59 6.69
N LEU A 343 7.88 -16.41 7.30
CA LEU A 343 7.33 -16.13 8.62
C LEU A 343 5.85 -15.72 8.59
N HIS A 344 5.39 -15.16 7.46
CA HIS A 344 4.08 -14.55 7.28
C HIS A 344 3.16 -15.31 6.32
N GLU A 345 3.71 -16.20 5.47
CA GLU A 345 2.99 -16.85 4.38
C GLU A 345 3.01 -18.38 4.47
N PRO A 346 1.91 -19.06 4.09
CA PRO A 346 1.85 -20.52 4.06
C PRO A 346 2.47 -21.10 2.77
N LEU A 347 3.79 -20.96 2.61
CA LEU A 347 4.51 -21.32 1.37
C LEU A 347 4.38 -22.80 0.95
N ASP A 348 4.05 -23.69 1.89
CA ASP A 348 3.78 -25.10 1.61
C ASP A 348 2.56 -25.29 0.68
N LEU A 349 1.58 -24.38 0.72
CA LEU A 349 0.43 -24.40 -0.19
C LEU A 349 0.85 -24.21 -1.64
N MET A 350 1.78 -23.27 -1.88
CA MET A 350 2.36 -23.06 -3.21
C MET A 350 3.15 -24.28 -3.66
N ARG A 351 3.98 -24.85 -2.77
CA ARG A 351 4.81 -26.04 -3.09
C ARG A 351 3.98 -27.27 -3.45
N THR A 352 2.83 -27.46 -2.83
CA THR A 352 1.97 -28.64 -3.01
C THR A 352 0.84 -28.42 -4.02
N SER A 353 0.70 -27.19 -4.54
CA SER A 353 -0.30 -26.88 -5.55
C SER A 353 0.06 -27.48 -6.90
N THR A 354 -0.93 -28.06 -7.57
CA THR A 354 -0.85 -28.51 -8.97
C THR A 354 -1.36 -27.45 -9.95
N HIS A 355 -1.61 -26.22 -9.49
CA HIS A 355 -2.29 -25.20 -10.28
C HIS A 355 -1.52 -23.89 -10.40
N ILE A 356 -1.44 -23.35 -11.61
CA ILE A 356 -1.06 -21.94 -11.82
C ILE A 356 -2.31 -21.08 -11.63
N ARG A 357 -2.27 -20.00 -10.84
CA ARG A 357 -3.38 -19.06 -10.59
C ARG A 357 -3.00 -17.66 -11.05
N VAL A 358 -3.92 -17.02 -11.77
CA VAL A 358 -3.70 -15.69 -12.36
C VAL A 358 -4.97 -14.86 -12.29
N LEU A 359 -4.82 -13.59 -11.88
CA LEU A 359 -5.82 -12.54 -12.05
C LEU A 359 -5.54 -11.80 -13.37
N VAL A 360 -6.56 -11.61 -14.19
CA VAL A 360 -6.47 -10.91 -15.48
C VAL A 360 -7.58 -9.87 -15.56
N PHE A 361 -7.24 -8.63 -15.88
CA PHE A 361 -8.19 -7.54 -15.99
C PHE A 361 -8.03 -6.85 -17.34
N SER A 362 -9.15 -6.49 -17.95
CA SER A 362 -9.21 -5.79 -19.23
C SER A 362 -10.38 -4.79 -19.23
N LEU A 363 -10.28 -3.74 -20.05
CA LEU A 363 -11.42 -2.85 -20.34
C LEU A 363 -12.46 -3.52 -21.24
N GLY A 364 -12.00 -4.39 -22.14
CA GLY A 364 -12.85 -5.20 -23.02
C GLY A 364 -12.99 -6.64 -22.51
N GLU A 365 -13.93 -7.40 -23.09
CA GLU A 365 -14.13 -8.81 -22.76
C GLU A 365 -12.88 -9.65 -23.01
N VAL A 366 -12.49 -10.47 -22.03
CA VAL A 366 -11.40 -11.44 -22.19
C VAL A 366 -11.95 -12.73 -22.78
N THR A 367 -11.58 -13.01 -24.03
CA THR A 367 -12.05 -14.20 -24.76
C THR A 367 -11.20 -15.44 -24.50
N GLU A 368 -9.91 -15.25 -24.21
CA GLU A 368 -8.96 -16.33 -23.98
C GLU A 368 -7.79 -15.87 -23.11
N VAL A 369 -7.38 -16.73 -22.19
CA VAL A 369 -6.10 -16.62 -21.48
C VAL A 369 -5.31 -17.91 -21.72
N ARG A 370 -4.02 -17.76 -22.00
CA ARG A 370 -3.08 -18.85 -22.17
C ARG A 370 -1.85 -18.61 -21.29
N CYS A 371 -1.22 -19.66 -20.80
CA CYS A 371 0.12 -19.56 -20.23
C CYS A 371 1.04 -20.65 -20.78
N ARG A 372 2.34 -20.48 -20.57
CA ARG A 372 3.37 -21.45 -20.93
C ARG A 372 4.45 -21.44 -19.86
N ILE A 373 5.06 -22.59 -19.65
CA ILE A 373 6.13 -22.78 -18.67
C ILE A 373 7.44 -23.02 -19.45
N ASP A 374 8.53 -22.36 -19.04
CA ASP A 374 9.89 -22.57 -19.55
C ASP A 374 10.02 -22.60 -21.09
N GLY A 375 9.26 -21.74 -21.77
CA GLY A 375 9.28 -21.64 -23.23
C GLY A 375 8.57 -22.79 -23.97
N GLY A 376 7.85 -23.65 -23.26
CA GLY A 376 7.02 -24.72 -23.82
C GLY A 376 5.79 -24.21 -24.59
N ALA A 377 4.85 -25.14 -24.85
CA ALA A 377 3.62 -24.85 -25.58
C ALA A 377 2.70 -23.91 -24.79
N TRP A 378 1.93 -23.09 -25.51
CA TRP A 378 0.85 -22.33 -24.90
C TRP A 378 -0.31 -23.25 -24.57
N GLU A 379 -0.70 -23.26 -23.30
CA GLU A 379 -1.82 -24.03 -22.79
C GLU A 379 -2.97 -23.09 -22.46
N ARG A 380 -4.17 -23.50 -22.87
CA ARG A 380 -5.39 -22.76 -22.57
C ARG A 380 -5.77 -22.97 -21.13
N MET A 381 -6.22 -21.90 -20.54
CA MET A 381 -6.22 -21.73 -19.12
C MET A 381 -7.72 -21.48 -18.75
N SER A 382 -8.26 -22.19 -17.75
CA SER A 382 -9.72 -22.26 -17.50
C SER A 382 -10.25 -21.19 -16.57
N ALA A 383 -11.29 -20.45 -16.96
CA ALA A 383 -11.96 -19.44 -16.11
C ALA A 383 -12.90 -20.07 -15.05
N ASN A 384 -12.99 -19.45 -13.87
CA ASN A 384 -13.89 -19.88 -12.80
C ASN A 384 -15.35 -19.48 -13.09
N ARG A 385 -16.30 -20.44 -13.01
CA ARG A 385 -17.70 -20.26 -13.46
C ARG A 385 -18.70 -19.82 -12.36
N ASN A 386 -18.31 -19.76 -11.09
CA ASN A 386 -19.25 -19.71 -9.96
C ASN A 386 -19.58 -18.32 -9.38
N GLU A 387 -19.16 -17.23 -10.03
CA GLU A 387 -19.47 -15.86 -9.60
C GLU A 387 -19.92 -15.04 -10.82
N PRO A 388 -21.19 -14.64 -10.95
CA PRO A 388 -21.71 -13.99 -12.15
C PRO A 388 -21.15 -12.57 -12.41
N ASN A 389 -20.42 -12.00 -11.44
CA ASN A 389 -19.60 -10.78 -11.61
C ASN A 389 -18.17 -11.05 -12.11
N LEU A 390 -17.78 -12.33 -12.19
CA LEU A 390 -16.56 -12.91 -12.76
C LEU A 390 -16.86 -13.54 -14.15
N LYS A 391 -17.73 -12.91 -14.96
CA LYS A 391 -17.98 -13.34 -16.34
C LYS A 391 -16.68 -13.21 -17.15
N TRP A 392 -16.08 -14.36 -17.47
CA TRP A 392 -14.91 -14.60 -18.33
C TRP A 392 -13.53 -14.13 -17.89
N GLU A 393 -13.32 -13.84 -16.61
CA GLU A 393 -12.03 -13.36 -16.14
C GLU A 393 -11.70 -13.91 -14.75
N ARG A 394 -10.40 -14.12 -14.46
CA ARG A 394 -9.82 -14.00 -13.09
C ARG A 394 -9.69 -15.22 -12.15
N THR A 395 -9.60 -16.43 -12.63
CA THR A 395 -8.65 -17.41 -12.05
C THR A 395 -8.42 -18.39 -13.17
N VAL A 396 -7.19 -18.51 -13.61
CA VAL A 396 -6.91 -19.24 -14.81
C VAL A 396 -5.98 -20.38 -14.46
N MET A 397 -6.46 -21.61 -14.60
CA MET A 397 -5.81 -22.80 -14.04
C MET A 397 -5.30 -23.74 -15.11
N ILE A 398 -4.09 -24.28 -14.89
CA ILE A 398 -3.57 -25.49 -15.53
C ILE A 398 -3.39 -26.52 -14.43
N SER A 399 -4.00 -27.70 -14.59
CA SER A 399 -3.64 -28.88 -13.83
C SER A 399 -2.58 -29.65 -14.61
N SER A 400 -1.39 -29.83 -14.05
CA SER A 400 -0.43 -30.84 -14.51
C SER A 400 -0.80 -32.22 -13.98
#